data_AF-A0A2S9FV93-F1
#
_entry.id   AF-A0A2S9FV93-F1
#
_cell.length_a   1.000
_cell.length_b   1.000
_cell.length_c   1.000
_cell.angle_alpha   90.00
_cell.angle_beta   90.00
_cell.angle_gamma   90.00
#
_symmetry.space_group_name_H-M   'P 1'
#
loop_
_entity.id
_entity.type
_entity.pdbx_description
1 polymer ?
#
loop_
_entity_poly.entity_id
_entity_poly.type
_entity_poly.pdbx_seq_one_letter_code
_entity_poly.pdbx_strand_id
1 'polypeptide(L)'
;ASAIDFVLELQFGTGEIAWARSPSGDADEALLTGCASIHHSIRCALALADFVDAPQPEWEVAVGRLGHTIAHHPDAFVTKDRWSME
;
A
#
# COMPACT_ATOMS: atom_id res chain seq x y z
N ALA A 1 -6.10 11.71 -8.69
CA ALA A 1 -4.72 11.44 -8.25
C ALA A 1 -4.58 11.47 -6.73
N SER A 2 -4.96 12.58 -6.06
CA SER A 2 -4.74 12.83 -4.62
C SER A 2 -4.95 11.67 -3.64
N ALA A 3 -5.92 10.78 -3.83
CA ALA A 3 -6.13 9.65 -2.93
C ALA A 3 -5.01 8.59 -3.03
N ILE A 4 -4.55 8.28 -4.25
CA ILE A 4 -3.44 7.32 -4.44
C ILE A 4 -2.15 7.95 -3.94
N ASP A 5 -1.89 9.21 -4.32
CA ASP A 5 -0.67 9.92 -3.92
C ASP A 5 -0.54 9.96 -2.39
N PHE A 6 -1.62 10.26 -1.67
CA PHE A 6 -1.65 10.21 -0.20
C PHE A 6 -1.26 8.84 0.36
N VAL A 7 -1.76 7.76 -0.23
CA VAL A 7 -1.45 6.40 0.21
C VAL A 7 0.00 6.03 -0.11
N LEU A 8 0.57 6.54 -1.20
CA LEU A 8 1.97 6.31 -1.54
C LEU A 8 2.93 7.04 -0.59
N GLU A 9 2.53 8.18 -0.03
CA GLU A 9 3.29 8.86 1.03
C GLU A 9 3.43 8.02 2.31
N LEU A 10 2.58 7.01 2.50
CA LEU A 10 2.60 6.09 3.65
C LEU A 10 3.43 4.82 3.39
N GLN A 11 4.04 4.69 2.22
CA GLN A 11 4.80 3.50 1.85
C GLN A 11 6.18 3.49 2.52
N PHE A 12 6.47 2.41 3.25
CA PHE A 12 7.79 2.19 3.83
C PHE A 12 8.82 1.80 2.77
N GLY A 13 10.11 1.90 3.13
CA GLY A 13 11.21 1.52 2.23
C GLY A 13 11.18 0.05 1.80
N THR A 14 10.58 -0.80 2.64
CA THR A 14 10.33 -2.24 2.43
C THR A 14 9.13 -2.53 1.52
N GLY A 15 8.27 -1.53 1.24
CA GLY A 15 7.22 -1.57 0.22
C GLY A 15 5.79 -1.71 0.73
N GLU A 16 5.59 -2.17 1.96
CA GLU A 16 4.32 -2.14 2.69
C GLU A 16 3.90 -0.71 3.06
N ILE A 17 2.65 -0.54 3.47
CA ILE A 17 2.03 0.75 3.69
C ILE A 17 1.51 0.84 5.12
N ALA A 18 1.86 1.93 5.82
CA ALA A 18 1.41 2.21 7.18
C ALA A 18 -0.12 2.17 7.26
N TRP A 19 -0.66 1.50 8.29
CA TRP A 19 -2.11 1.30 8.39
C TRP A 19 -2.87 2.56 8.84
N ALA A 20 -2.18 3.55 9.39
CA ALA A 20 -2.77 4.82 9.83
C ALA A 20 -1.76 5.97 9.79
N ARG A 21 -2.29 7.20 9.67
CA ARG A 21 -1.59 8.46 9.84
C ARG A 21 -2.28 9.30 10.90
N SER A 22 -1.50 9.92 11.78
CA SER A 22 -1.96 10.77 12.87
C SER A 22 -1.16 12.08 12.92
N PRO A 23 -1.60 13.10 13.67
CA PRO A 23 -0.81 14.32 13.87
C PRO A 23 0.57 14.07 14.50
N SER A 24 0.75 12.95 15.20
CA SER A 24 2.01 12.51 15.79
C SER A 24 2.93 11.75 14.82
N GLY A 25 2.47 11.43 13.61
CA GLY A 25 3.19 10.65 12.62
C GLY A 25 2.39 9.48 12.07
N ASP A 26 3.04 8.74 11.18
CA ASP A 26 2.51 7.51 10.58
C ASP A 26 2.68 6.35 11.57
N ALA A 27 1.76 5.39 11.55
CA ALA A 27 1.91 4.18 12.34
C ALA A 27 3.12 3.38 11.85
N ASP A 28 3.96 2.88 12.76
CA ASP A 28 5.15 2.09 12.43
C ASP A 28 4.84 0.67 11.92
N GLU A 29 3.55 0.36 11.74
CA GLU A 29 3.04 -0.96 11.46
C GLU A 29 2.27 -0.99 10.13
N ALA A 30 2.31 -2.14 9.47
CA ALA A 30 1.49 -2.42 8.29
C ALA A 30 0.66 -3.69 8.50
N LEU A 31 -0.58 -3.65 8.01
CA LEU A 31 -1.49 -4.80 8.06
C LEU A 31 -1.55 -5.47 6.68
N LEU A 32 -1.32 -6.78 6.63
CA LEU A 32 -1.36 -7.54 5.37
C LEU A 32 -2.69 -7.38 4.63
N THR A 33 -3.82 -7.45 5.34
CA THR A 33 -5.16 -7.29 4.76
C THR A 33 -5.40 -5.88 4.22
N GLY A 34 -4.91 -4.86 4.94
CA GLY A 34 -4.95 -3.46 4.50
C GLY A 34 -4.12 -3.25 3.24
N CYS A 35 -2.87 -3.73 3.25
CA CYS A 35 -1.96 -3.69 2.12
C CYS A 35 -2.49 -4.44 0.89
N ALA A 36 -3.13 -5.59 1.07
CA ALA A 36 -3.78 -6.33 -0.03
C ALA A 36 -4.90 -5.52 -0.69
N SER A 37 -5.73 -4.83 0.12
CA SER A 37 -6.81 -3.98 -0.37
C SER A 37 -6.29 -2.74 -1.09
N ILE A 38 -5.23 -2.13 -0.57
CA ILE A 38 -4.55 -0.99 -1.20
C ILE A 38 -3.90 -1.41 -2.52
N HIS A 39 -3.18 -2.54 -2.55
CA HIS A 39 -2.56 -3.08 -3.77
C HIS A 39 -3.60 -3.27 -4.87
N HIS A 40 -4.75 -3.87 -4.57
CA HIS A 40 -5.83 -3.99 -5.54
C HIS A 40 -6.36 -2.63 -6.01
N SER A 41 -6.55 -1.69 -5.09
CA SER A 41 -7.03 -0.33 -5.40
C SER A 41 -6.08 0.42 -6.33
N ILE A 42 -4.76 0.35 -6.10
CA ILE A 42 -3.77 1.00 -6.97
C ILE A 42 -3.75 0.37 -8.37
N ARG A 43 -3.89 -0.96 -8.48
CA ARG A 43 -4.01 -1.63 -9.80
C ARG A 43 -5.25 -1.17 -10.57
N CYS A 44 -6.38 -1.00 -9.88
CA CYS A 44 -7.59 -0.43 -10.49
C CYS A 44 -7.37 1.03 -10.91
N ALA A 45 -6.68 1.83 -10.08
CA ALA A 45 -6.36 3.21 -10.41
C ALA A 45 -5.43 3.32 -11.63
N LEU A 46 -4.43 2.43 -11.76
CA LEU A 46 -3.57 2.33 -12.94
C LEU A 46 -4.36 1.98 -14.20
N ALA A 47 -5.29 1.03 -14.12
CA ALA A 47 -6.15 0.69 -15.26
C ALA A 47 -7.05 1.86 -15.69
N LEU A 48 -7.56 2.65 -14.73
CA LEU A 48 -8.30 3.88 -15.03
C LEU A 48 -7.41 4.96 -15.64
N ALA A 49 -6.17 5.09 -15.15
CA ALA A 49 -5.20 6.06 -15.64
C ALA A 49 -4.80 5.76 -17.10
N ASP A 50 -4.57 4.49 -17.42
CA ASP A 50 -4.34 4.00 -18.80
C ASP A 50 -5.56 4.30 -19.70
N PHE A 51 -6.77 4.03 -19.22
CA PHE A 51 -8.00 4.30 -19.99
C PHE A 51 -8.19 5.78 -20.38
N VAL A 52 -7.65 6.72 -19.59
CA VAL A 52 -7.74 8.16 -19.85
C VAL A 52 -6.44 8.77 -20.40
N ASP A 53 -5.50 7.94 -20.86
CA ASP A 53 -4.20 8.35 -21.38
C ASP A 53 -3.41 9.26 -20.41
N ALA A 54 -3.45 8.96 -19.11
CA ALA A 54 -2.76 9.70 -18.06
C ALA A 54 -1.73 8.82 -17.33
N PRO A 55 -0.51 8.63 -17.88
CA PRO A 55 0.51 7.76 -17.29
C PRO A 55 0.85 8.10 -15.83
N GLN A 56 1.06 7.08 -15.01
CA GLN A 56 1.39 7.20 -13.58
C GLN A 56 2.58 6.30 -13.19
N PRO A 57 3.82 6.60 -13.62
CA PRO A 57 4.97 5.74 -13.41
C PRO A 57 5.31 5.54 -11.92
N GLU A 58 5.05 6.54 -11.07
CA GLU A 58 5.26 6.44 -9.63
C GLU A 58 4.32 5.38 -9.00
N TRP A 59 3.08 5.33 -9.48
CA TRP A 59 2.09 4.35 -9.01
C TRP A 59 2.49 2.92 -9.43
N GLU A 60 3.03 2.75 -10.64
CA GLU A 60 3.52 1.45 -11.14
C GLU A 60 4.68 0.92 -10.27
N VAL A 61 5.64 1.78 -9.94
CA VAL A 61 6.76 1.40 -9.07
C VAL A 61 6.26 1.05 -7.67
N ALA A 62 5.38 1.87 -7.10
CA ALA A 62 4.87 1.67 -5.75
C ALA A 62 4.03 0.39 -5.63
N VAL A 63 3.14 0.11 -6.59
CA VAL A 63 2.33 -1.13 -6.58
C VAL A 63 3.19 -2.37 -6.78
N GLY A 64 4.26 -2.27 -7.58
CA GLY A 64 5.23 -3.34 -7.77
C GLY A 64 5.98 -3.68 -6.48
N ARG A 65 6.45 -2.65 -5.75
CA ARG A 65 7.07 -2.84 -4.42
C ARG A 65 6.11 -3.48 -3.44
N LEU A 66 4.91 -2.94 -3.31
CA LEU A 66 3.89 -3.47 -2.42
C LEU A 66 3.53 -4.93 -2.73
N GLY A 67 3.35 -5.26 -4.02
CA GLY A 67 3.08 -6.63 -4.45
C GLY A 67 4.23 -7.59 -4.12
N HIS A 68 5.47 -7.14 -4.26
CA HIS A 68 6.64 -7.93 -3.86
C HIS A 68 6.67 -8.17 -2.34
N THR A 69 6.42 -7.15 -1.53
CA THR A 69 6.37 -7.27 -0.06
C THR A 69 5.29 -8.25 0.38
N ILE A 70 4.08 -8.12 -0.17
CA ILE A 70 2.96 -9.04 0.09
C ILE A 70 3.33 -10.50 -0.22
N ALA A 71 4.06 -10.74 -1.31
CA ALA A 71 4.35 -12.10 -1.78
C ALA A 71 5.58 -12.74 -1.08
N HIS A 72 6.56 -11.93 -0.67
CA HIS A 72 7.89 -12.44 -0.31
C HIS A 72 8.37 -12.04 1.09
N HIS A 73 7.73 -11.07 1.74
CA HIS A 73 8.16 -10.52 3.03
C HIS A 73 6.99 -10.52 4.04
N PRO A 74 6.47 -11.70 4.44
CA PRO A 74 5.34 -11.79 5.36
C PRO A 74 5.66 -11.21 6.75
N ASP A 75 6.93 -11.15 7.12
CA ASP A 75 7.47 -10.56 8.34
C ASP A 75 7.40 -9.02 8.37
N ALA A 76 7.17 -8.37 7.23
CA ALA A 76 6.93 -6.93 7.16
C ALA A 76 5.55 -6.52 7.71
N PHE A 77 4.65 -7.48 7.92
CA PHE A 77 3.29 -7.21 8.39
C PHE A 77 3.11 -7.66 9.84
N VAL A 78 2.26 -6.95 10.58
CA VAL A 78 1.91 -7.33 11.95
C VAL A 78 1.32 -8.74 11.97
N THR A 79 1.96 -9.63 12.71
CA THR A 79 1.42 -10.95 13.04
C THR A 79 0.22 -10.79 13.96
N LYS A 80 -0.98 -11.00 13.40
CA LYS A 80 -2.19 -11.21 14.19
C LYS A 80 -2.46 -12.71 14.27
N ASP A 81 -1.89 -13.34 15.29
CA ASP A 81 -1.97 -14.80 15.53
C ASP A 81 -3.34 -15.25 16.08
N ARG A 82 -4.10 -14.31 16.65
CA ARG A 82 -5.36 -14.61 17.34
C ARG A 82 -6.59 -13.94 16.75
N TRP A 83 -6.55 -12.63 16.47
CA TRP A 83 -7.68 -11.87 15.89
C TRP A 83 -7.20 -10.78 14.94
N SER A 84 -7.72 -10.73 13.71
CA SER A 84 -7.27 -9.78 12.68
C SER A 84 -7.60 -8.29 12.95
N MET A 85 -8.35 -7.97 14.01
CA MET A 85 -8.79 -6.59 14.33
C MET A 85 -8.46 -6.08 15.73
N GLU A 86 -7.75 -6.85 16.58
CA GLU A 86 -7.21 -6.33 17.84
C GLU A 86 -5.88 -5.63 17.66
#